data_AF-A0A164IQ49-F1
#
_entry.id   AF-A0A164IQ49-F1
#
_cell.length_a   1.000
_cell.length_b   1.000
_cell.length_c   1.000
_cell.angle_alpha   90.00
_cell.angle_beta   90.00
_cell.angle_gamma   90.00
#
_symmetry.space_group_name_H-M   'P 1'
#
loop_
_entity.id
_entity.type
_entity.pdbx_description
1 polymer ?
#
loop_
_entity_poly.entity_id
_entity_poly.type
_entity_poly.pdbx_seq_one_letter_code
_entity_poly.pdbx_strand_id
1 'polypeptide(L)'
;IIVVIDNLELLISPSISRTTAWRKRKNPLTGSAGKEKEQERKAYTCNKCQQPMTTTNGHSQFRGQRYCPNRETLTKKEWLEVKKNEKKK
;
A
#
# COMPACT_ATOMS: atom_id res chain seq x y z
N ILE A 1 41.71 34.27 -34.56
CA ILE A 1 40.55 34.76 -33.78
C ILE A 1 40.49 33.90 -32.52
N ILE A 2 40.97 34.42 -31.41
CA ILE A 2 40.94 33.74 -30.11
C ILE A 2 39.53 33.98 -29.55
N VAL A 3 38.79 32.90 -29.28
CA VAL A 3 37.45 33.00 -28.71
C VAL A 3 37.63 33.31 -27.22
N VAL A 4 37.47 34.57 -26.83
CA VAL A 4 37.42 34.96 -25.42
C VAL A 4 36.03 34.59 -24.93
N ILE A 5 35.97 33.57 -24.07
CA ILE A 5 34.75 33.21 -23.35
C ILE A 5 34.78 33.99 -22.05
N ASP A 6 34.20 35.20 -22.05
CA ASP A 6 34.07 36.10 -20.89
C ASP A 6 33.01 35.63 -19.88
N ASN A 7 33.08 34.40 -19.39
CA ASN A 7 32.23 33.98 -18.25
C ASN A 7 32.85 32.83 -17.46
N LEU A 8 33.82 33.18 -16.62
CA LEU A 8 34.40 32.30 -15.60
C LEU A 8 33.39 31.92 -14.48
N GLU A 9 32.27 32.64 -14.37
CA GLU A 9 31.21 32.44 -13.37
C GLU A 9 30.32 31.21 -13.64
N LEU A 10 30.40 30.57 -14.82
CA LEU A 10 29.60 29.38 -15.15
C LEU A 10 30.30 28.04 -14.89
N LEU A 11 31.56 28.04 -14.45
CA LEU A 11 32.37 26.82 -14.36
C LEU A 11 32.28 26.07 -13.03
N ILE A 12 31.53 26.56 -12.04
CA ILE A 12 31.41 25.85 -10.74
C ILE A 12 30.00 26.00 -10.15
N SER A 13 28.99 25.46 -10.86
CA SER A 13 27.90 24.86 -10.08
C SER A 13 28.40 23.49 -9.65
N PRO A 14 28.49 23.16 -8.34
CA PRO A 14 28.91 21.83 -7.93
C PRO A 14 27.94 20.86 -8.58
N SER A 15 28.45 19.99 -9.45
CA SER A 15 27.64 18.98 -10.12
C SER A 15 26.96 18.18 -9.03
N ILE A 16 25.68 18.47 -8.81
CA ILE A 16 24.95 17.90 -7.69
C ILE A 16 25.05 16.40 -7.84
N SER A 17 25.49 15.71 -6.78
CA SER A 17 25.65 14.24 -6.86
C SER A 17 24.36 13.63 -7.37
N ARG A 18 24.47 12.54 -8.15
CA ARG A 18 23.30 11.85 -8.72
C ARG A 18 22.25 11.55 -7.65
N THR A 19 22.68 11.21 -6.44
CA THR A 19 21.84 10.99 -5.26
C THR A 19 21.12 12.26 -4.78
N THR A 20 21.80 13.40 -4.71
CA THR A 20 21.19 14.68 -4.29
C THR A 20 20.23 15.23 -5.36
N ALA A 21 20.56 15.07 -6.65
CA ALA A 21 19.67 15.43 -7.76
C ALA A 21 18.41 14.54 -7.80
N TRP A 22 18.53 13.27 -7.40
CA TRP A 22 17.39 12.37 -7.24
C TRP A 22 16.51 12.75 -6.04
N ARG A 23 17.11 13.05 -4.88
CA ARG A 23 16.37 13.51 -3.69
C ARG A 23 15.59 14.80 -3.94
N LYS A 24 16.20 15.77 -4.63
CA LYS A 24 15.51 17.02 -5.00
C LYS A 24 14.27 16.74 -5.86
N ARG A 25 14.37 15.88 -6.88
CA ARG A 25 13.23 15.48 -7.74
C ARG A 25 12.11 14.76 -6.99
N LYS A 26 12.43 13.99 -5.94
CA LYS A 26 11.44 13.29 -5.11
C LYS A 26 10.94 14.13 -3.92
N ASN A 27 11.48 15.33 -3.70
CA ASN A 27 11.07 16.20 -2.60
C ASN A 27 9.67 16.79 -2.91
N PRO A 28 8.65 16.53 -2.07
CA PRO A 28 7.27 16.98 -2.33
C PRO A 28 7.11 18.51 -2.49
N LEU A 29 8.08 19.29 -1.99
CA LEU A 29 8.12 20.76 -2.12
C LEU A 29 8.40 21.27 -3.55
N THR A 30 8.95 20.44 -4.45
CA THR A 30 9.35 20.85 -5.82
C THR A 30 8.41 20.34 -6.92
N GLY A 31 7.19 19.97 -6.56
CA GLY A 31 6.04 19.92 -7.49
C GLY A 31 6.10 18.92 -8.64
N SER A 32 7.03 17.96 -8.63
CA SER A 32 7.10 16.90 -9.67
C SER A 32 7.39 15.51 -9.09
N ALA A 33 6.97 15.25 -7.86
CA ALA A 33 6.64 13.88 -7.48
C ALA A 33 5.42 13.51 -8.33
N GLY A 34 5.66 12.77 -9.42
CA GLY A 34 4.59 12.27 -10.27
C GLY A 34 3.48 11.75 -9.39
N LYS A 35 2.25 12.22 -9.68
CA LYS A 35 1.05 11.65 -9.08
C LYS A 35 1.00 10.20 -9.54
N GLU A 36 1.73 9.32 -8.87
CA GLU A 36 1.43 7.90 -8.87
C GLU A 36 -0.03 7.87 -8.48
N LYS A 37 -0.87 7.54 -9.48
CA LYS A 37 -2.32 7.50 -9.31
C LYS A 37 -2.55 6.71 -8.04
N GLU A 38 -3.05 7.39 -7.01
CA GLU A 38 -3.36 6.74 -5.75
C GLU A 38 -4.33 5.62 -6.11
N GLN A 39 -3.80 4.41 -6.16
CA GLN A 39 -4.53 3.28 -6.71
C GLN A 39 -5.55 2.92 -5.65
N GLU A 40 -6.82 3.24 -5.93
CA GLU A 40 -7.91 2.95 -5.03
C GLU A 40 -7.85 1.45 -4.67
N ARG A 41 -7.69 1.17 -3.37
CA ARG A 41 -7.62 -0.22 -2.92
C ARG A 41 -8.97 -0.86 -3.21
N LYS A 42 -8.93 -2.01 -3.87
CA LYS A 42 -10.13 -2.82 -4.12
C LYS A 42 -10.88 -3.07 -2.82
N ALA A 43 -12.20 -2.89 -2.85
CA ALA A 43 -13.06 -3.13 -1.70
C ALA A 43 -12.90 -4.56 -1.17
N TYR A 44 -12.70 -4.70 0.14
CA TYR A 44 -12.51 -6.00 0.78
C TYR A 44 -13.85 -6.70 1.00
N THR A 45 -14.21 -7.60 0.08
CA THR A 45 -15.49 -8.31 0.07
C THR A 45 -15.33 -9.80 0.36
N CYS A 46 -16.38 -10.42 0.91
CA CYS A 46 -16.40 -11.85 1.18
C CYS A 46 -16.63 -12.65 -0.10
N ASN A 47 -15.77 -13.65 -0.39
CA ASN A 47 -15.94 -14.51 -1.57
C ASN A 47 -17.22 -15.35 -1.56
N LYS A 48 -17.83 -15.59 -0.39
CA LYS A 48 -19.01 -16.48 -0.26
C LYS A 48 -20.35 -15.77 -0.41
N CYS A 49 -20.45 -14.53 0.09
CA CYS A 49 -21.70 -13.75 0.11
C CYS A 49 -21.57 -12.36 -0.54
N GLN A 50 -20.39 -12.01 -1.05
CA GLN A 50 -20.07 -10.74 -1.72
C GLN A 50 -20.30 -9.47 -0.87
N GLN A 51 -20.71 -9.61 0.40
CA GLN A 51 -20.85 -8.50 1.34
C GLN A 51 -19.48 -7.98 1.79
N PRO A 52 -19.39 -6.70 2.20
CA PRO A 52 -18.14 -6.15 2.71
C PRO A 52 -17.71 -6.89 3.98
N MET A 53 -16.42 -7.23 4.09
CA MET A 53 -15.85 -7.90 5.27
C MET A 53 -15.60 -6.87 6.38
N THR A 54 -16.68 -6.36 6.95
CA THR A 54 -16.69 -5.47 8.11
C THR A 54 -17.07 -6.22 9.38
N THR A 55 -16.67 -5.69 10.53
CA THR A 55 -17.07 -6.21 11.85
C THR A 55 -18.58 -6.15 12.04
N THR A 56 -19.23 -5.10 11.50
CA THR A 56 -20.69 -4.91 11.53
C THR A 56 -21.43 -6.07 10.87
N ASN A 57 -20.93 -6.57 9.74
CA ASN A 57 -21.54 -7.69 9.02
C ASN A 57 -21.19 -9.05 9.64
N GLY A 58 -20.52 -9.09 10.80
CA GLY A 58 -20.23 -10.33 11.53
C GLY A 58 -19.15 -11.21 10.89
N HIS A 59 -18.47 -10.74 9.84
CA HIS A 59 -17.36 -11.47 9.23
C HIS A 59 -16.16 -11.56 10.18
N SER A 60 -15.45 -12.69 10.13
CA SER A 60 -14.25 -12.89 10.94
C SER A 60 -13.22 -13.74 10.20
N GLN A 61 -11.96 -13.64 10.61
CA GLN A 61 -10.88 -14.47 10.09
C GLN A 61 -10.11 -15.08 11.25
N PHE A 62 -9.81 -16.37 11.16
CA PHE A 62 -8.98 -17.07 12.12
C PHE A 62 -8.01 -17.98 11.37
N ARG A 63 -6.71 -17.78 11.59
CA ARG A 63 -5.62 -18.59 11.01
C ARG A 63 -5.75 -18.80 9.49
N GLY A 64 -6.07 -17.73 8.76
CA GLY A 64 -6.23 -17.76 7.30
C GLY A 64 -7.61 -18.22 6.80
N GLN A 65 -8.42 -18.87 7.65
CA GLN A 65 -9.79 -19.24 7.31
C GLN A 65 -10.77 -18.10 7.60
N ARG A 66 -11.79 -17.94 6.76
CA ARG A 66 -12.78 -16.85 6.84
C ARG A 66 -14.15 -17.39 7.24
N TYR A 67 -14.72 -16.81 8.29
CA TYR A 67 -16.09 -17.00 8.75
C TYR A 67 -17.05 -16.10 7.97
N CYS A 68 -18.17 -16.69 7.54
CA CYS A 68 -19.24 -15.99 6.84
C CYS A 68 -20.60 -16.28 7.49
N PRO A 69 -21.23 -15.28 8.14
CA PRO A 69 -22.50 -15.50 8.85
C PRO A 69 -23.66 -15.87 7.92
N ASN A 70 -23.64 -15.44 6.66
CA ASN A 70 -24.73 -15.74 5.71
C ASN A 70 -24.71 -17.17 5.14
N ARG A 71 -23.63 -17.92 5.37
CA ARG A 71 -23.39 -19.23 4.74
C ARG A 71 -23.15 -20.32 5.76
N GLU A 72 -22.59 -19.97 6.91
CA GLU A 72 -22.31 -20.91 7.98
C GLU A 72 -23.53 -20.95 8.92
N THR A 73 -23.93 -22.16 9.28
CA THR A 73 -25.04 -22.40 10.22
C THR A 73 -24.61 -22.21 11.67
N LEU A 74 -23.30 -22.29 11.93
CA LEU A 74 -22.69 -22.11 13.23
C LEU A 74 -22.54 -20.63 13.55
N THR A 75 -22.67 -20.28 14.83
CA THR A 75 -22.32 -18.93 15.28
C THR A 75 -20.81 -18.70 15.19
N LYS A 76 -20.41 -17.42 15.13
CA LYS A 76 -18.99 -17.02 15.11
C LYS A 76 -18.17 -17.65 16.24
N LYS A 77 -18.76 -17.82 17.42
CA LYS A 77 -18.09 -18.40 18.60
C LYS A 77 -17.85 -19.89 18.42
N GLU A 78 -18.89 -20.64 18.06
CA GLU A 78 -18.78 -22.09 17.81
C GLU A 78 -17.82 -22.40 16.68
N TRP A 79 -17.86 -21.61 15.59
CA TRP A 79 -16.89 -21.74 14.51
C TRP A 79 -15.45 -21.55 14.98
N LEU A 80 -15.18 -20.53 15.81
CA LEU A 80 -13.85 -20.31 16.38
C LEU A 80 -13.38 -21.48 17.24
N GLU A 81 -14.27 -22.10 18.01
CA GLU A 81 -13.95 -23.26 18.84
C GLU A 81 -13.61 -24.49 18.01
N VAL A 82 -14.40 -24.78 16.97
CA VAL A 82 -14.10 -25.85 16.01
C VAL A 82 -12.73 -25.62 15.38
N LYS A 83 -12.42 -24.40 14.92
CA LYS A 83 -11.12 -24.07 14.30
C LYS A 83 -9.95 -24.09 15.27
N LYS A 84 -10.17 -23.84 16.57
CA LYS A 84 -9.15 -24.03 17.61
C LYS A 84 -8.88 -25.51 17.85
N ASN A 85 -9.92 -26.33 17.90
CA ASN A 85 -9.84 -27.76 18.20
C ASN A 85 -9.31 -28.60 17.03
N GLU A 86 -9.53 -28.20 15.77
CA GLU A 86 -8.95 -28.85 14.57
C GLU A 86 -7.41 -28.96 14.63
N LYS A 87 -6.72 -28.11 15.40
CA LYS A 87 -5.26 -28.13 15.55
C LYS A 87 -4.74 -29.07 16.64
N LYS A 88 -5.59 -29.69 17.46
CA LYS A 88 -5.17 -30.62 18.52
C LYS A 88 -4.92 -32.05 18.03
N LYS A 89 -4.87 -32.26 16.71
CA LYS A 89 -4.57 -33.55 16.08
C LYS A 89 -3.18 -33.52 15.48
#